data_AF-Q47AG1-F1
#
_entry.id   AF-Q47AG1-F1
#
_cell.length_a   1.000
_cell.length_b   1.000
_cell.length_c   1.000
_cell.angle_alpha   90.00
_cell.angle_beta   90.00
_cell.angle_gamma   90.00
#
_symmetry.space_group_name_H-M   'P 1'
#
loop_
_entity.id
_entity.type
_entity.pdbx_description
1 polymer ?
#
loop_
_entity_poly.entity_id
_entity_poly.type
_entity_poly.pdbx_seq_one_letter_code
_entity_poly.pdbx_strand_id
1 'polypeptide(L)'
;MAPIGKEAVDKIRRDHEHMLQLIERIQSLCDQRDKIDVCTGCHSSQQSVCHSNVEQLIRAFVEATLKHNLIESMFMEGIVPSAHRMAHNKAHMEIAQQLKEIRVVFSKDGDGIHAIEGVDRVQKTLLAHFIEYDQQLETLLTPALANS
;
A
#
# COMPACT_ATOMS: atom_id res chain seq x y z
N MET A 1 11.65 24.87 14.27
CA MET A 1 11.33 24.04 13.08
C MET A 1 11.84 22.64 13.40
N ALA A 2 10.98 21.61 13.36
CA ALA A 2 11.50 20.26 13.48
C ALA A 2 12.43 19.99 12.28
N PRO A 3 13.48 19.17 12.44
CA PRO A 3 14.30 18.81 11.29
C PRO A 3 13.40 18.16 10.24
N ILE A 4 13.47 18.64 9.00
CA ILE A 4 12.67 18.17 7.85
C ILE A 4 12.62 16.63 7.78
N GLY A 5 13.72 15.97 8.15
CA GLY A 5 13.83 14.52 8.25
C GLY A 5 12.90 13.85 9.26
N LYS A 6 12.68 14.43 10.45
CA LYS A 6 11.77 13.87 11.45
C LYS A 6 10.32 13.95 10.99
N GLU A 7 9.91 15.08 10.42
CA GLU A 7 8.56 15.24 9.87
C GLU A 7 8.30 14.29 8.70
N ALA A 8 9.32 14.05 7.86
CA ALA A 8 9.27 13.06 6.78
C ALA A 8 9.09 11.64 7.30
N VAL A 9 9.91 11.20 8.27
CA VAL A 9 9.80 9.86 8.89
C VAL A 9 8.45 9.68 9.58
N ASP A 10 7.99 10.67 10.35
CA ASP A 10 6.70 10.61 11.01
C ASP A 10 5.54 10.52 9.99
N LYS A 11 5.69 11.14 8.80
CA LYS A 11 4.71 11.02 7.71
C LYS A 11 4.72 9.64 7.07
N ILE A 12 5.90 9.08 6.79
CA ILE A 12 6.09 7.73 6.23
C ILE A 12 5.38 6.70 7.11
N ARG A 13 5.68 6.70 8.41
CA ARG A 13 5.09 5.75 9.37
C ARG A 13 3.57 5.84 9.44
N ARG A 14 3.03 7.07 9.48
CA ARG A 14 1.56 7.27 9.46
C ARG A 14 0.91 6.76 8.18
N ASP A 15 1.58 6.91 7.04
CA ASP A 15 1.07 6.38 5.77
C ASP A 15 1.10 4.85 5.78
N HIS A 16 2.18 4.24 6.25
CA HIS A 16 2.28 2.78 6.40
C HIS A 16 1.17 2.22 7.29
N GLU A 17 0.96 2.80 8.47
CA GLU A 17 -0.13 2.43 9.37
C GLU A 17 -1.49 2.55 8.68
N HIS A 18 -1.72 3.65 7.96
CA HIS A 18 -2.98 3.86 7.25
C HIS A 18 -3.21 2.83 6.13
N MET A 19 -2.18 2.52 5.34
CA MET A 19 -2.25 1.50 4.28
C MET A 19 -2.55 0.12 4.86
N LEU A 20 -1.88 -0.27 5.95
CA LEU A 20 -2.13 -1.54 6.63
C LEU A 20 -3.56 -1.62 7.19
N GLN A 21 -4.08 -0.54 7.78
CA GLN A 21 -5.48 -0.50 8.23
C GLN A 21 -6.49 -0.63 7.07
N LEU A 22 -6.19 -0.07 5.90
CA LEU A 22 -7.03 -0.25 4.71
C LEU A 22 -7.02 -1.71 4.25
N ILE A 23 -5.85 -2.35 4.23
CA ILE A 23 -5.69 -3.77 3.90
C ILE A 23 -6.51 -4.64 4.85
N GLU A 24 -6.35 -4.44 6.17
CA GLU A 24 -7.09 -5.21 7.19
C GLU A 24 -8.61 -5.06 7.02
N ARG A 25 -9.09 -3.84 6.73
CA ARG A 25 -10.52 -3.60 6.47
C ARG A 25 -10.99 -4.33 5.22
N ILE A 26 -10.24 -4.26 4.11
CA ILE A 26 -10.58 -4.97 2.88
C ILE A 26 -10.66 -6.48 3.13
N GLN A 27 -9.68 -7.05 3.83
CA GLN A 27 -9.64 -8.47 4.16
C GLN A 27 -10.80 -8.88 5.07
N SER A 28 -11.21 -8.02 6.01
CA SER A 28 -12.33 -8.27 6.93
C SER A 28 -13.72 -8.21 6.27
N LEU A 29 -13.84 -7.70 5.04
CA LEU A 29 -15.14 -7.61 4.35
C LEU A 29 -15.66 -8.96 3.84
N CYS A 30 -14.84 -10.02 3.81
CA CYS A 30 -15.24 -11.32 3.30
C CYS A 30 -14.81 -12.46 4.24
N ASP A 31 -15.69 -12.82 5.19
CA ASP A 31 -15.49 -13.95 6.13
C ASP A 31 -15.68 -15.34 5.47
N GLN A 32 -16.00 -15.39 4.18
CA GLN A 32 -16.24 -16.64 3.43
C GLN A 32 -15.14 -17.00 2.44
N ARG A 33 -14.00 -16.29 2.50
CA ARG A 33 -12.86 -16.48 1.60
C ARG A 33 -12.35 -17.92 1.54
N ASP A 34 -12.39 -18.66 2.65
CA ASP A 34 -11.97 -20.06 2.70
C ASP A 34 -13.06 -21.06 2.26
N LYS A 35 -14.26 -20.59 1.90
CA LYS A 35 -15.45 -21.44 1.68
C LYS A 35 -16.02 -21.37 0.27
N ILE A 36 -15.74 -20.32 -0.51
CA ILE A 36 -16.31 -20.14 -1.85
C ILE A 36 -15.28 -19.48 -2.79
N ASP A 37 -15.09 -20.03 -3.99
CA ASP A 37 -14.20 -19.48 -5.03
C ASP A 37 -14.77 -18.25 -5.77
N VAL A 38 -16.05 -17.92 -5.57
CA VAL A 38 -16.75 -16.80 -6.22
C VAL A 38 -17.68 -16.12 -5.22
N CYS A 39 -17.73 -14.78 -5.20
CA CYS A 39 -18.59 -14.00 -4.31
C CYS A 39 -20.09 -14.08 -4.71
N THR A 40 -20.67 -15.29 -4.74
CA THR A 40 -22.10 -15.53 -5.00
C THR A 40 -22.87 -15.87 -3.73
N GLY A 41 -22.19 -16.12 -2.61
CA GLY A 41 -22.79 -16.54 -1.33
C GLY A 41 -23.49 -15.45 -0.52
N CYS A 42 -23.30 -14.16 -0.84
CA CYS A 42 -24.02 -13.06 -0.20
C CYS A 42 -25.46 -12.96 -0.77
N HIS A 43 -26.44 -12.60 0.06
CA HIS A 43 -27.81 -12.32 -0.43
C HIS A 43 -27.77 -11.17 -1.45
N SER A 44 -28.60 -11.17 -2.49
CA SER A 44 -28.51 -10.22 -3.63
C SER A 44 -28.52 -8.73 -3.25
N SER A 45 -29.21 -8.34 -2.18
CA SER A 45 -29.20 -6.98 -1.62
C SER A 45 -27.94 -6.64 -0.82
N GLN A 46 -27.23 -7.65 -0.29
CA GLN A 46 -25.97 -7.53 0.43
C GLN A 46 -24.77 -7.62 -0.52
N GLN A 47 -24.91 -8.29 -1.67
CA GLN A 47 -23.87 -8.36 -2.71
C GLN A 47 -23.50 -6.99 -3.27
N SER A 48 -24.49 -6.16 -3.63
CA SER A 48 -24.23 -4.83 -4.19
C SER A 48 -23.57 -3.90 -3.17
N VAL A 49 -23.98 -3.97 -1.91
CA VAL A 49 -23.41 -3.18 -0.81
C VAL A 49 -21.98 -3.66 -0.48
N CYS A 50 -21.77 -4.96 -0.39
CA CYS A 50 -20.44 -5.56 -0.17
C CYS A 50 -19.48 -5.20 -1.31
N HIS A 51 -19.92 -5.36 -2.57
CA HIS A 51 -19.14 -5.00 -3.74
C HIS A 51 -18.77 -3.50 -3.75
N SER A 52 -19.72 -2.61 -3.50
CA SER A 52 -19.47 -1.15 -3.42
C SER A 52 -18.47 -0.80 -2.33
N ASN A 53 -18.56 -1.45 -1.16
CA ASN A 53 -17.64 -1.21 -0.05
C ASN A 53 -16.23 -1.72 -0.36
N VAL A 54 -16.10 -2.90 -0.96
CA VAL A 54 -14.81 -3.46 -1.40
C VAL A 54 -14.18 -2.56 -2.45
N GLU A 55 -14.94 -2.14 -3.46
CA GLU A 55 -14.47 -1.24 -4.51
C GLU A 55 -13.92 0.06 -3.95
N GLN A 56 -14.68 0.71 -3.07
CA GLN A 56 -14.31 1.98 -2.47
C GLN A 56 -13.04 1.85 -1.63
N LEU A 57 -12.91 0.78 -0.83
CA LEU A 57 -11.73 0.56 -0.01
C LEU A 57 -10.50 0.22 -0.85
N ILE A 58 -10.64 -0.62 -1.88
CA ILE A 58 -9.55 -0.92 -2.82
C ILE A 58 -9.08 0.36 -3.51
N ARG A 59 -10.02 1.19 -3.96
CA ARG A 59 -9.68 2.48 -4.57
C ARG A 59 -8.92 3.38 -3.59
N ALA A 60 -9.39 3.50 -2.35
CA ALA A 60 -8.72 4.28 -1.32
C ALA A 60 -7.31 3.75 -1.02
N PHE A 61 -7.15 2.43 -0.95
CA PHE A 61 -5.85 1.77 -0.75
C PHE A 61 -4.87 2.05 -1.90
N VAL A 62 -5.32 1.92 -3.14
CA VAL A 62 -4.50 2.22 -4.32
C VAL A 62 -4.09 3.70 -4.33
N GLU A 63 -5.02 4.62 -4.08
CA GLU A 63 -4.74 6.05 -4.05
C GLU A 63 -3.76 6.42 -2.93
N ALA A 64 -3.94 5.88 -1.72
CA ALA A 64 -3.05 6.11 -0.59
C ALA A 64 -1.62 5.60 -0.89
N THR A 65 -1.50 4.39 -1.44
CA THR A 65 -0.19 3.78 -1.74
C THR A 65 0.55 4.54 -2.83
N LEU A 66 -0.11 4.89 -3.94
CA LEU A 66 0.55 5.66 -5.01
C LEU A 66 0.97 7.05 -4.55
N LYS A 67 0.17 7.69 -3.70
CA LYS A 67 0.51 8.99 -3.11
C LYS A 67 1.71 8.88 -2.17
N HIS A 68 1.78 7.83 -1.37
CA HIS A 68 2.90 7.53 -0.49
C HIS A 68 4.20 7.35 -1.28
N ASN A 69 4.18 6.51 -2.32
CA ASN A 69 5.35 6.28 -3.18
C ASN A 69 5.92 7.58 -3.80
N LEU A 70 5.02 8.50 -4.19
CA LEU A 70 5.39 9.80 -4.72
C LEU A 70 6.04 10.68 -3.64
N ILE A 71 5.45 10.73 -2.44
CA ILE A 71 5.95 11.54 -1.33
C ILE A 71 7.36 11.08 -0.92
N GLU A 72 7.60 9.78 -0.81
CA GLU A 72 8.94 9.26 -0.48
C GLU A 72 9.96 9.55 -1.58
N SER A 73 9.55 9.47 -2.84
CA SER A 73 10.40 9.88 -3.97
C SER A 73 10.86 11.33 -3.83
N MET A 74 9.97 12.21 -3.35
CA MET A 74 10.31 13.62 -3.07
C MET A 74 11.23 13.75 -1.85
N PHE A 75 11.01 12.98 -0.77
CA PHE A 75 11.89 13.00 0.40
C PHE A 75 13.30 12.48 0.11
N MET A 76 13.44 11.55 -0.83
CA MET A 76 14.74 11.03 -1.25
C MET A 76 15.56 12.01 -2.11
N GLU A 77 14.93 13.03 -2.70
CA GLU A 77 15.60 13.94 -3.62
C GLU A 77 16.63 14.82 -2.90
N GLY A 78 17.86 14.86 -3.41
CA GLY A 78 18.95 15.66 -2.83
C GLY A 78 19.52 15.17 -1.48
N ILE A 79 18.87 14.22 -0.81
CA ILE A 79 19.27 13.72 0.52
C ILE A 79 19.82 12.28 0.43
N VAL A 80 19.14 11.40 -0.30
CA VAL A 80 19.41 9.96 -0.30
C VAL A 80 20.37 9.58 -1.45
N PRO A 81 21.33 8.66 -1.22
CA PRO A 81 22.24 8.20 -2.28
C PRO A 81 21.50 7.67 -3.51
N SER A 82 22.01 8.01 -4.70
CA SER A 82 21.33 7.69 -5.96
C SER A 82 21.05 6.19 -6.14
N ALA A 83 21.97 5.32 -5.70
CA ALA A 83 21.79 3.88 -5.81
C ALA A 83 20.58 3.39 -5.00
N HIS A 84 20.44 3.86 -3.75
CA HIS A 84 19.29 3.52 -2.91
C HIS A 84 17.98 4.06 -3.52
N ARG A 85 17.96 5.34 -3.92
CA ARG A 85 16.78 5.96 -4.55
C ARG A 85 16.33 5.21 -5.81
N MET A 86 17.25 4.78 -6.66
CA MET A 86 16.92 4.03 -7.88
C MET A 86 16.33 2.65 -7.55
N ALA A 87 16.91 1.94 -6.57
CA ALA A 87 16.41 0.63 -6.15
C ALA A 87 15.02 0.75 -5.50
N HIS A 88 14.85 1.73 -4.61
CA HIS A 88 13.61 2.03 -3.92
C HIS A 88 12.49 2.39 -4.93
N ASN A 89 12.75 3.30 -5.87
CA ASN A 89 11.78 3.68 -6.89
C ASN A 89 11.41 2.51 -7.82
N LYS A 90 12.33 1.58 -8.06
CA LYS A 90 12.03 0.35 -8.82
C LYS A 90 11.06 -0.55 -8.04
N ALA A 91 11.25 -0.70 -6.73
CA ALA A 91 10.31 -1.44 -5.89
C ALA A 91 8.92 -0.77 -5.85
N HIS A 92 8.86 0.57 -5.82
CA HIS A 92 7.60 1.31 -5.99
C HIS A 92 6.89 1.02 -7.31
N MET A 93 7.62 0.86 -8.41
CA MET A 93 7.02 0.51 -9.70
C MET A 93 6.43 -0.90 -9.70
N GLU A 94 7.05 -1.84 -9.00
CA GLU A 94 6.52 -3.20 -8.84
C GLU A 94 5.20 -3.20 -8.06
N ILE A 95 5.16 -2.51 -6.91
CA ILE A 95 3.93 -2.34 -6.12
C ILE A 95 2.84 -1.65 -6.95
N ALA A 96 3.17 -0.58 -7.68
CA ALA A 96 2.22 0.12 -8.54
C ALA A 96 1.63 -0.78 -9.64
N GLN A 97 2.42 -1.71 -10.18
CA GLN A 97 1.97 -2.69 -11.16
C GLN A 97 0.99 -3.70 -10.53
N GLN A 98 1.28 -4.22 -9.33
CA GLN A 98 0.36 -5.11 -8.61
C GLN A 98 -0.97 -4.39 -8.27
N LEU A 99 -0.92 -3.13 -7.85
CA LEU A 99 -2.12 -2.31 -7.60
C LEU A 99 -2.97 -2.12 -8.86
N LYS A 100 -2.33 -1.94 -10.02
CA LYS A 100 -3.02 -1.84 -11.31
C LYS A 100 -3.74 -3.14 -11.66
N GLU A 101 -3.12 -4.28 -11.42
CA GLU A 101 -3.72 -5.60 -11.67
C GLU A 101 -4.98 -5.83 -10.85
N ILE A 102 -4.98 -5.45 -9.56
CA ILE A 102 -6.18 -5.50 -8.70
C ILE A 102 -7.32 -4.71 -9.32
N ARG A 103 -7.04 -3.47 -9.77
CA ARG A 103 -8.06 -2.61 -10.39
C ARG A 103 -8.62 -3.19 -11.67
N VAL A 104 -7.79 -3.83 -12.49
CA VAL A 104 -8.22 -4.48 -13.74
C VAL A 104 -9.15 -5.65 -13.45
N VAL A 105 -8.76 -6.55 -12.53
CA VAL A 105 -9.58 -7.70 -12.11
C VAL A 105 -10.95 -7.25 -11.63
N PHE A 106 -10.98 -6.26 -10.72
CA PHE A 106 -12.23 -5.78 -10.16
C PHE A 106 -13.12 -5.11 -11.23
N SER A 107 -12.55 -4.31 -12.13
CA SER A 107 -13.32 -3.58 -13.16
C SER A 107 -13.95 -4.47 -14.23
N LYS A 108 -13.39 -5.66 -14.47
CA LYS A 108 -13.80 -6.54 -15.56
C LYS A 108 -14.91 -7.50 -15.14
N ASP A 109 -14.74 -8.13 -13.97
CA ASP A 109 -15.55 -9.27 -13.56
C ASP A 109 -16.32 -9.03 -12.25
N GLY A 110 -16.12 -7.87 -11.59
CA GLY A 110 -16.73 -7.56 -10.28
C GLY A 110 -16.30 -8.54 -9.18
N ASP A 111 -15.19 -9.23 -9.41
CA ASP A 111 -14.75 -10.34 -8.58
C ASP A 111 -14.00 -9.83 -7.35
N GLY A 112 -14.78 -9.60 -6.28
CA GLY A 112 -14.26 -9.16 -5.01
C GLY A 112 -13.28 -10.14 -4.35
N ILE A 113 -13.39 -11.45 -4.61
CA ILE A 113 -12.51 -12.45 -3.98
C ILE A 113 -11.11 -12.36 -4.59
N HIS A 114 -11.01 -12.40 -5.92
CA HIS A 114 -9.71 -12.27 -6.60
C HIS A 114 -9.06 -10.91 -6.35
N ALA A 115 -9.87 -9.86 -6.17
CA ALA A 115 -9.36 -8.55 -5.78
C ALA A 115 -8.77 -8.55 -4.36
N ILE A 116 -9.43 -9.20 -3.38
CA ILE A 116 -8.91 -9.38 -2.02
C ILE A 116 -7.61 -10.23 -2.04
N GLU A 117 -7.56 -11.29 -2.85
CA GLU A 117 -6.31 -12.06 -3.02
C GLU A 117 -5.17 -11.23 -3.62
N GLY A 118 -5.49 -10.32 -4.53
CA GLY A 118 -4.52 -9.36 -5.04
C GLY A 118 -4.02 -8.42 -3.94
N VAL A 119 -4.91 -7.96 -3.05
CA VAL A 119 -4.53 -7.13 -1.89
C VAL A 119 -3.58 -7.88 -0.95
N ASP A 120 -3.78 -9.18 -0.72
CA ASP A 120 -2.84 -10.00 0.06
C ASP A 120 -1.44 -10.07 -0.54
N ARG A 121 -1.35 -10.20 -1.87
CA ARG A 121 -0.07 -10.20 -2.57
C ARG A 121 0.63 -8.86 -2.39
N VAL A 122 -0.09 -7.75 -2.54
CA VAL A 122 0.45 -6.41 -2.30
C VAL A 122 0.88 -6.23 -0.84
N GLN A 123 0.11 -6.73 0.13
CA GLN A 123 0.49 -6.67 1.54
C GLN A 123 1.85 -7.34 1.79
N LYS A 124 2.09 -8.52 1.23
CA LYS A 124 3.38 -9.21 1.34
C LYS A 124 4.51 -8.39 0.73
N THR A 125 4.28 -7.82 -0.45
CA THR A 125 5.26 -6.95 -1.13
C THR A 125 5.54 -5.69 -0.31
N LEU A 126 4.52 -5.05 0.27
CA LEU A 126 4.66 -3.87 1.13
C LEU A 126 5.46 -4.19 2.39
N LEU A 127 5.16 -5.29 3.08
CA LEU A 127 5.90 -5.68 4.28
C LEU A 127 7.38 -5.95 3.98
N ALA A 128 7.68 -6.61 2.86
CA ALA A 128 9.05 -6.78 2.40
C ALA A 128 9.70 -5.43 2.09
N HIS A 129 8.99 -4.56 1.38
CA HIS A 129 9.46 -3.22 1.03
C HIS A 129 9.80 -2.37 2.26
N PHE A 130 8.95 -2.41 3.29
CA PHE A 130 9.17 -1.69 4.54
C PHE A 130 10.49 -2.10 5.21
N ILE A 131 10.81 -3.39 5.18
CA ILE A 131 12.02 -3.94 5.78
C ILE A 131 13.24 -3.63 4.91
N GLU A 132 13.16 -3.87 3.61
CA GLU A 132 14.30 -3.81 2.69
C GLU A 132 14.70 -2.39 2.30
N TYR A 133 13.73 -1.46 2.24
CA TYR A 133 13.92 -0.12 1.73
C TYR A 133 13.58 0.95 2.77
N ASP A 134 12.40 0.91 3.38
CA ASP A 134 11.95 2.03 4.22
C ASP A 134 12.71 2.17 5.52
N GLN A 135 13.07 1.07 6.19
CA GLN A 135 13.92 1.15 7.39
C GLN A 135 15.26 1.85 7.13
N GLN A 136 15.85 1.58 5.96
CA GLN A 136 17.07 2.27 5.54
C GLN A 136 16.79 3.73 5.17
N LEU A 137 15.68 4.00 4.47
CA LEU A 137 15.24 5.35 4.14
C LEU A 137 15.06 6.20 5.40
N GLU A 138 14.35 5.69 6.41
CA GLU A 138 14.14 6.37 7.69
C GLU A 138 15.46 6.72 8.38
N THR A 139 16.43 5.82 8.32
CA THR A 139 17.77 6.04 8.87
C THR A 139 18.52 7.15 8.13
N LEU A 140 18.37 7.21 6.79
CA LEU A 140 19.00 8.23 5.94
C LEU A 140 18.33 9.60 6.05
N LEU A 141 17.01 9.63 6.26
CA LEU A 141 16.23 10.85 6.44
C LEU A 141 16.37 11.42 7.85
N THR A 142 16.57 10.57 8.85
CA THR A 142 16.90 11.03 10.19
C THR A 142 18.31 11.62 10.15
N PRO A 143 18.50 12.91 10.47
CA PRO A 143 19.86 13.44 10.52
C PRO A 143 20.67 12.59 11.47
N ALA A 144 21.85 12.13 11.03
CA ALA A 144 22.84 11.59 11.95
C ALA A 144 23.03 12.65 13.04
N LEU A 145 22.69 12.32 14.28
CA LEU A 145 23.17 13.07 15.44
C LEU A 145 24.69 12.84 15.53
N ALA A 146 25.45 13.40 14.59
CA ALA A 146 26.90 13.36 14.48
C ALA A 146 27.29 14.27 13.29
N ASN A 147 27.99 15.39 13.41
CA ASN A 147 28.86 15.91 14.46
C ASN A 147 29.03 17.43 14.26
N SER A 148 29.31 18.12 15.38
CA SER A 148 29.90 19.49 15.54
C SER A 148 28.90 20.59 15.89
#